data_AF-A0A8H3LJD4-F1
#
_entry.id   AF-A0A8H3LJD4-F1
#
_cell.length_a   1.000
_cell.length_b   1.000
_cell.length_c   1.000
_cell.angle_alpha   90.00
_cell.angle_beta   90.00
_cell.angle_gamma   90.00
#
_symmetry.space_group_name_H-M   'P 1'
#
loop_
_entity.id
_entity.type
_entity.pdbx_description
1 polymer ?
#
loop_
_entity_poly.entity_id
_entity_poly.type
_entity_poly.pdbx_seq_one_letter_code
_entity_poly.pdbx_strand_id
1 'polypeptide(L)'
;MSEETNILNTTSSIENQTEPQYNNPTEEPISSPNNEFEKQHGTMALILLAALFGFQFLILYWKSKHYRSFQAVTLFGLWLIPMYFFGIQAHFWRFFSIWVLYSIANSWVLYLASRKPLDHQTPRLVYKWFSVVYKVSYAVGTDGFELGAILLSYGLYFGVLSRDFVEICTDRMASTLGYYNKDGFPRKHLRADICAICGVAASRNNTTNENEKNDQNHVFQLACKHVFHDECIRGWCLIGKKDICPYCKEKVDLKEFKTNPWDTQQQLYLSLLDGVRYLVVWQPVIFAIVQLAYALFGLE
;
A
#
# COMPACT_ATOMS: atom_id res chain seq x y z
N MET A 1 -6.81 -51.73 68.72
CA MET A 1 -6.49 -52.86 69.61
C MET A 1 -6.54 -54.11 68.75
N SER A 2 -5.34 -54.64 68.45
CA SER A 2 -4.96 -55.94 67.84
C SER A 2 -5.72 -56.44 66.60
N GLU A 3 -5.14 -56.37 65.39
CA GLU A 3 -4.13 -57.32 64.85
C GLU A 3 -4.70 -58.72 64.58
N GLU A 4 -4.97 -59.00 63.31
CA GLU A 4 -4.98 -60.35 62.75
C GLU A 4 -3.74 -60.52 61.87
N THR A 5 -2.82 -61.37 62.31
CA THR A 5 -1.76 -61.94 61.47
C THR A 5 -1.71 -63.43 61.75
N ASN A 6 -2.00 -64.25 60.75
CA ASN A 6 -1.55 -65.64 60.70
C ASN A 6 -0.70 -65.81 59.45
N ILE A 7 0.56 -66.16 59.69
CA ILE A 7 1.57 -66.42 58.67
C ILE A 7 1.89 -67.92 58.75
N LEU A 8 2.20 -68.47 57.57
CA LEU A 8 3.15 -69.55 57.29
C LEU A 8 2.58 -70.96 57.12
N ASN A 9 2.73 -71.48 55.89
CA ASN A 9 3.62 -72.63 55.68
C ASN A 9 4.12 -72.70 54.23
N THR A 10 5.43 -72.48 54.11
CA THR A 10 6.38 -72.97 53.09
C THR A 10 6.32 -74.52 53.07
N THR A 11 6.55 -75.32 52.01
CA THR A 11 7.65 -75.41 51.03
C THR A 11 7.40 -76.64 50.13
N SER A 12 8.15 -76.74 49.01
CA SER A 12 8.50 -77.98 48.25
C SER A 12 7.46 -78.42 47.18
N SER A 13 7.77 -78.81 45.94
CA SER A 13 8.99 -79.05 45.17
C SER A 13 8.65 -79.07 43.66
N ILE A 14 9.57 -78.57 42.83
CA ILE A 14 9.99 -79.09 41.51
C ILE A 14 8.92 -79.74 40.61
N GLU A 15 8.56 -79.07 39.51
CA GLU A 15 8.56 -79.71 38.19
C GLU A 15 8.81 -78.69 37.07
N ASN A 16 9.94 -78.89 36.39
CA ASN A 16 10.29 -78.29 35.10
C ASN A 16 9.41 -78.90 34.01
N GLN A 17 8.72 -78.09 33.20
CA GLN A 17 8.40 -78.44 31.81
C GLN A 17 8.03 -77.19 30.97
N THR A 18 9.04 -76.67 30.28
CA THR A 18 9.01 -76.06 28.92
C THR A 18 7.83 -75.16 28.52
N GLU A 19 8.01 -73.84 28.65
CA GLU A 19 7.29 -72.83 27.86
C GLU A 19 7.87 -72.74 26.43
N PRO A 20 7.05 -72.71 25.37
CA PRO A 20 7.52 -72.44 24.02
C PRO A 20 7.84 -70.95 23.85
N GLN A 21 9.08 -70.67 23.41
CA GLN A 21 9.53 -69.37 22.93
C GLN A 21 8.63 -68.86 21.79
N TYR A 22 7.83 -67.84 22.05
CA TYR A 22 7.14 -67.09 21.01
C TYR A 22 8.14 -66.12 20.38
N ASN A 23 8.62 -66.45 19.18
CA ASN A 23 9.51 -65.59 18.41
C ASN A 23 8.84 -64.24 18.15
N ASN A 24 9.49 -63.17 18.59
CA ASN A 24 9.10 -61.78 18.35
C ASN A 24 9.32 -61.43 16.86
N PRO A 25 8.26 -61.19 16.06
CA PRO A 25 8.43 -60.58 14.75
C PRO A 25 8.43 -59.05 14.95
N THR A 26 9.63 -58.47 14.92
CA THR A 26 9.90 -57.09 14.53
C THR A 26 8.95 -56.04 15.13
N GLU A 27 9.34 -55.45 16.27
CA GLU A 27 8.82 -54.13 16.67
C GLU A 27 9.19 -53.11 15.57
N GLU A 28 8.28 -52.87 14.62
CA GLU A 28 8.23 -51.58 13.94
C GLU A 28 7.93 -50.52 15.02
N PRO A 29 8.73 -49.45 15.12
CA PRO A 29 8.46 -48.42 16.10
C PRO A 29 7.10 -47.81 15.77
N ILE A 30 6.14 -47.99 16.67
CA ILE A 30 4.83 -47.32 16.62
C ILE A 30 5.12 -45.82 16.67
N SER A 31 5.26 -45.18 15.50
CA SER A 31 5.23 -43.74 15.39
C SER A 31 3.87 -43.31 15.89
N SER A 32 3.85 -42.66 17.06
CA SER A 32 2.61 -42.19 17.65
C SER A 32 1.87 -41.34 16.59
N PRO A 33 0.56 -41.53 16.40
CA PRO A 33 -0.21 -40.75 15.42
C PRO A 33 -0.10 -39.25 15.67
N ASN A 34 0.22 -38.84 16.91
CA ASN A 34 0.50 -37.46 17.29
C ASN A 34 1.78 -36.91 16.61
N ASN A 35 2.85 -37.71 16.45
CA ASN A 35 4.09 -37.25 15.82
C ASN A 35 3.96 -37.09 14.30
N GLU A 36 3.10 -37.89 13.66
CA GLU A 36 2.84 -37.81 12.22
C GLU A 36 1.84 -36.68 11.91
N PHE A 37 0.81 -36.52 12.74
CA PHE A 37 -0.11 -35.37 12.70
C PHE A 37 0.61 -34.03 12.96
N GLU A 38 1.50 -33.95 13.97
CA GLU A 38 2.32 -32.76 14.22
C GLU A 38 3.32 -32.49 13.09
N LYS A 39 3.92 -33.55 12.50
CA LYS A 39 4.79 -33.40 11.33
C LYS A 39 4.02 -32.86 10.12
N GLN A 40 2.80 -33.33 9.85
CA GLN A 40 1.97 -32.85 8.75
C GLN A 40 1.57 -31.39 8.91
N HIS A 41 1.12 -30.97 10.11
CA HIS A 41 0.84 -29.57 10.39
C HIS A 41 2.11 -28.70 10.33
N GLY A 42 3.24 -29.23 10.79
CA GLY A 42 4.54 -28.58 10.72
C GLY A 42 5.03 -28.37 9.28
N THR A 43 4.94 -29.38 8.40
CA THR A 43 5.31 -29.24 6.98
C THR A 43 4.37 -28.29 6.25
N MET A 44 3.06 -28.36 6.49
CA MET A 44 2.11 -27.39 5.92
C MET A 44 2.46 -25.96 6.36
N ALA A 45 2.71 -25.72 7.64
CA ALA A 45 3.09 -24.40 8.16
C ALA A 45 4.43 -23.89 7.59
N LEU A 46 5.41 -24.78 7.38
CA LEU A 46 6.73 -24.41 6.86
C LEU A 46 6.67 -24.07 5.36
N ILE A 47 5.84 -24.78 4.59
CA ILE A 47 5.54 -24.46 3.18
C ILE A 47 4.78 -23.14 3.09
N LEU A 48 3.77 -22.91 3.95
CA LEU A 48 3.04 -21.63 4.07
C LEU A 48 4.02 -20.48 4.30
N LEU A 49 4.91 -20.63 5.27
CA LEU A 49 5.89 -19.62 5.64
C LEU A 49 6.87 -19.34 4.49
N ALA A 50 7.40 -20.39 3.87
CA ALA A 50 8.30 -20.27 2.72
C ALA A 50 7.60 -19.58 1.53
N ALA A 51 6.33 -19.90 1.25
CA ALA A 51 5.56 -19.26 0.21
C ALA A 51 5.29 -17.77 0.52
N LEU A 52 4.89 -17.45 1.76
CA LEU A 52 4.68 -16.07 2.20
C LEU A 52 5.94 -15.21 2.02
N PHE A 53 7.11 -15.71 2.44
CA PHE A 53 8.38 -15.01 2.24
C PHE A 53 8.78 -14.96 0.75
N GLY A 54 8.64 -16.05 0.02
CA GLY A 54 8.99 -16.12 -1.41
C GLY A 54 8.19 -15.14 -2.26
N PHE A 55 6.86 -15.07 -2.05
CA PHE A 55 5.99 -14.11 -2.73
C PHE A 55 6.32 -12.67 -2.34
N GLN A 56 6.66 -12.41 -1.08
CA GLN A 56 7.10 -11.08 -0.65
C GLN A 56 8.33 -10.60 -1.44
N PHE A 57 9.36 -11.44 -1.60
CA PHE A 57 10.53 -11.11 -2.40
C PHE A 57 10.20 -10.92 -3.88
N LEU A 58 9.34 -11.76 -4.45
CA LEU A 58 8.92 -11.64 -5.84
C LEU A 58 8.18 -10.33 -6.10
N ILE A 59 7.29 -9.92 -5.19
CA ILE A 59 6.55 -8.66 -5.29
C ILE A 59 7.51 -7.46 -5.14
N LEU A 60 8.48 -7.52 -4.22
CA LEU A 60 9.50 -6.48 -4.08
C LEU A 60 10.38 -6.36 -5.34
N TYR A 61 10.75 -7.50 -5.93
CA TYR A 61 11.48 -7.53 -7.20
C TYR A 61 10.63 -6.99 -8.36
N TRP A 62 9.34 -7.34 -8.42
CA TRP A 62 8.44 -6.82 -9.43
C TRP A 62 8.23 -5.31 -9.30
N LYS A 63 8.09 -4.82 -8.06
CA LYS A 63 8.02 -3.38 -7.75
C LYS A 63 9.27 -2.63 -8.21
N SER A 64 10.47 -3.20 -8.01
CA SER A 64 11.71 -2.54 -8.41
C SER A 64 11.89 -2.50 -9.93
N LYS A 65 11.48 -3.55 -10.65
CA LYS A 65 11.65 -3.65 -12.10
C LYS A 65 10.51 -3.02 -12.91
N HIS A 66 9.26 -3.23 -12.52
CA HIS A 66 8.06 -2.79 -13.24
C HIS A 66 7.07 -2.08 -12.32
N TYR A 67 7.50 -0.97 -11.73
CA TYR A 67 6.69 -0.16 -10.81
C TYR A 67 5.31 0.23 -11.38
N ARG A 68 5.21 0.57 -12.67
CA ARG A 68 3.93 0.95 -13.31
C ARG A 68 2.92 -0.18 -13.36
N SER A 69 3.36 -1.39 -13.71
CA SER A 69 2.48 -2.56 -13.77
C SER A 69 2.03 -2.94 -12.36
N PHE A 70 2.95 -2.90 -11.40
CA PHE A 70 2.66 -3.11 -9.99
C PHE A 70 1.61 -2.13 -9.46
N GLN A 71 1.76 -0.83 -9.75
CA GLN A 71 0.82 0.20 -9.33
C GLN A 71 -0.55 0.02 -9.99
N ALA A 72 -0.61 -0.30 -11.29
CA ALA A 72 -1.87 -0.53 -11.98
C ALA A 72 -2.65 -1.74 -11.44
N VAL A 73 -1.95 -2.85 -11.18
CA VAL A 73 -2.57 -4.06 -10.60
C VAL A 73 -3.06 -3.79 -9.18
N THR A 74 -2.27 -3.07 -8.38
CA THR A 74 -2.65 -2.70 -7.00
C THR A 74 -3.88 -1.79 -7.00
N LEU A 75 -3.92 -0.79 -7.89
CA LEU A 75 -5.06 0.12 -8.05
C LEU A 75 -6.33 -0.64 -8.48
N PHE A 76 -6.19 -1.56 -9.44
CA PHE A 76 -7.31 -2.37 -9.91
C PHE A 76 -7.84 -3.29 -8.81
N GLY A 77 -6.95 -3.94 -8.06
CA GLY A 77 -7.31 -4.74 -6.89
C GLY A 77 -8.05 -3.91 -5.84
N LEU A 78 -7.51 -2.74 -5.49
CA LEU A 78 -8.14 -1.83 -4.52
C LEU A 78 -9.50 -1.30 -4.98
N TRP A 79 -9.71 -1.14 -6.29
CA TRP A 79 -10.97 -0.67 -6.85
C TRP A 79 -12.03 -1.78 -6.96
N LEU A 80 -11.62 -3.01 -7.32
CA LEU A 80 -12.52 -4.14 -7.49
C LEU A 80 -12.95 -4.80 -6.18
N ILE A 81 -12.03 -4.97 -5.22
CA ILE A 81 -12.30 -5.68 -3.96
C ILE A 81 -13.53 -5.08 -3.24
N PRO A 82 -13.65 -3.74 -3.07
CA PRO A 82 -14.81 -3.14 -2.41
C PRO A 82 -16.09 -3.24 -3.23
N MET A 83 -16.02 -3.19 -4.56
CA MET A 83 -17.18 -3.36 -5.42
C MET A 83 -17.76 -4.77 -5.28
N TYR A 84 -16.89 -5.79 -5.29
CA TYR A 84 -17.28 -7.19 -5.15
C TYR A 84 -17.83 -7.49 -3.76
N PHE A 85 -17.09 -7.13 -2.70
CA PHE A 85 -17.45 -7.47 -1.33
C PHE A 85 -18.66 -6.68 -0.81
N PHE A 86 -18.67 -5.35 -0.95
CA PHE A 86 -19.75 -4.52 -0.40
C PHE A 86 -20.96 -4.40 -1.33
N GLY A 87 -20.75 -4.48 -2.64
CA GLY A 87 -21.82 -4.37 -3.63
C GLY A 87 -22.70 -5.62 -3.71
N ILE A 88 -22.08 -6.81 -3.73
CA ILE A 88 -22.81 -8.07 -3.95
C ILE A 88 -23.25 -8.70 -2.63
N GLN A 89 -22.38 -8.67 -1.61
CA GLN A 89 -22.57 -9.48 -0.40
C GLN A 89 -23.28 -8.74 0.74
N ALA A 90 -23.25 -7.40 0.74
CA ALA A 90 -23.62 -6.61 1.90
C ALA A 90 -24.72 -5.56 1.65
N HIS A 91 -25.18 -5.39 0.40
CA HIS A 91 -26.27 -4.50 -0.03
C HIS A 91 -26.22 -3.06 0.55
N PHE A 92 -25.01 -2.57 0.90
CA PHE A 92 -24.79 -1.27 1.54
C PHE A 92 -24.79 -0.12 0.52
N TRP A 93 -25.98 0.35 0.15
CA TRP A 93 -26.17 1.46 -0.80
C TRP A 93 -25.42 2.74 -0.44
N ARG A 94 -25.23 3.04 0.85
CA ARG A 94 -24.50 4.24 1.30
C ARG A 94 -23.04 4.25 0.85
N PHE A 95 -22.35 3.12 0.95
CA PHE A 95 -20.97 2.99 0.50
C PHE A 95 -20.86 3.13 -1.02
N PHE A 96 -21.75 2.44 -1.74
CA PHE A 96 -21.79 2.50 -3.20
C PHE A 96 -21.97 3.93 -3.71
N SER A 97 -22.89 4.71 -3.14
CA SER A 97 -23.11 6.11 -3.52
C SER A 97 -21.87 6.99 -3.32
N ILE A 98 -21.21 6.89 -2.15
CA ILE A 98 -19.99 7.66 -1.87
C ILE A 98 -18.86 7.23 -2.82
N TRP A 99 -18.71 5.92 -3.04
CA TRP A 99 -17.70 5.37 -3.93
C TRP A 99 -17.90 5.80 -5.38
N VAL A 100 -19.13 5.83 -5.89
CA VAL A 100 -19.45 6.30 -7.25
C VAL A 100 -19.15 7.79 -7.38
N LEU A 101 -19.59 8.61 -6.43
CA LEU A 101 -19.30 10.05 -6.44
C LEU A 101 -17.79 10.32 -6.41
N TYR A 102 -17.07 9.61 -5.54
CA TYR A 102 -15.61 9.68 -5.46
C TYR A 102 -14.97 9.26 -6.78
N SER A 103 -15.39 8.16 -7.40
CA SER A 103 -14.86 7.68 -8.67
C SER A 103 -15.13 8.68 -9.82
N ILE A 104 -16.31 9.30 -9.85
CA ILE A 104 -16.64 10.34 -10.84
C ILE A 104 -15.75 11.57 -10.63
N ALA A 105 -15.61 12.05 -9.40
CA ALA A 105 -14.77 13.20 -9.09
C ALA A 105 -13.31 12.96 -9.48
N ASN A 106 -12.74 11.80 -9.15
CA ASN A 106 -11.36 11.46 -9.54
C ASN A 106 -11.21 11.26 -11.05
N SER A 107 -12.21 10.70 -11.72
CA SER A 107 -12.21 10.59 -13.18
C SER A 107 -12.24 11.98 -13.85
N TRP A 108 -13.01 12.92 -13.30
CA TRP A 108 -13.04 14.31 -13.77
C TRP A 108 -11.69 15.01 -13.58
N VAL A 109 -11.07 14.87 -12.40
CA VAL A 109 -9.76 15.45 -12.10
C VAL A 109 -8.67 14.83 -13.00
N LEU A 110 -8.69 13.50 -13.19
CA LEU A 110 -7.78 12.81 -14.09
C LEU A 110 -7.97 13.22 -15.55
N TYR A 111 -9.22 13.45 -15.97
CA TYR A 111 -9.53 13.98 -17.29
C TYR A 111 -8.94 15.37 -17.47
N LEU A 112 -9.12 16.28 -16.49
CA LEU A 112 -8.52 17.61 -16.51
C LEU A 112 -6.99 17.56 -16.61
N ALA A 113 -6.34 16.69 -15.83
CA ALA A 113 -4.88 16.47 -15.87
C ALA A 113 -4.38 15.89 -17.22
N SER A 114 -5.26 15.29 -18.01
CA SER A 114 -4.92 14.63 -19.28
C SER A 114 -5.26 15.45 -20.53
N ARG A 115 -6.01 16.56 -20.41
CA ARG A 115 -6.37 17.39 -21.58
C ARG A 115 -5.13 18.10 -22.14
N LYS A 116 -5.09 18.25 -23.47
CA LYS A 116 -4.07 19.01 -24.20
C LYS A 116 -4.74 20.19 -24.92
N PRO A 117 -4.26 21.44 -24.77
CA PRO A 117 -3.21 21.88 -23.84
C PRO A 117 -3.66 21.81 -22.38
N LEU A 118 -2.71 21.65 -21.44
CA LEU A 118 -2.99 21.68 -20.00
C LEU A 118 -3.30 23.13 -19.61
N ASP A 119 -4.42 23.36 -18.93
CA ASP A 119 -4.72 24.68 -18.38
C ASP A 119 -3.82 24.98 -17.16
N HIS A 120 -3.40 26.23 -17.03
CA HIS A 120 -2.48 26.68 -16.00
C HIS A 120 -2.97 26.54 -14.55
N GLN A 121 -4.29 26.59 -14.31
CA GLN A 121 -4.86 26.41 -12.98
C GLN A 121 -5.02 24.93 -12.61
N THR A 122 -4.96 24.04 -13.61
CA THR A 122 -5.19 22.60 -13.44
C THR A 122 -4.31 21.97 -12.36
N PRO A 123 -2.97 22.14 -12.35
CA PRO A 123 -2.13 21.52 -11.32
C PRO A 123 -2.49 21.96 -9.91
N ARG A 124 -2.82 23.24 -9.72
CA ARG A 124 -3.23 23.80 -8.42
C ARG A 124 -4.55 23.19 -7.96
N LEU A 125 -5.53 23.11 -8.87
CA LEU A 125 -6.83 22.50 -8.56
C LEU A 125 -6.70 21.01 -8.23
N VAL A 126 -5.89 20.27 -8.99
CA VAL A 126 -5.61 18.84 -8.77
C VAL A 126 -5.01 18.62 -7.38
N TYR A 127 -3.92 19.32 -7.04
CA TYR A 127 -3.28 19.17 -5.73
C TYR A 127 -4.18 19.65 -4.58
N LYS A 128 -4.96 20.71 -4.78
CA LYS A 128 -5.94 21.20 -3.79
C LYS A 128 -7.04 20.17 -3.53
N TRP A 129 -7.61 19.57 -4.57
CA TRP A 129 -8.62 18.51 -4.45
C TRP A 129 -8.08 17.36 -3.59
N PHE A 130 -6.91 16.83 -3.93
CA PHE A 130 -6.34 15.71 -3.20
C PHE A 130 -5.91 16.07 -1.78
N SER A 131 -5.49 17.31 -1.53
CA SER A 131 -5.25 17.80 -0.16
C SER A 131 -6.53 17.84 0.69
N VAL A 132 -7.66 18.25 0.11
CA VAL A 132 -8.97 18.23 0.79
C VAL A 132 -9.38 16.79 1.11
N VAL A 133 -9.32 15.90 0.11
CA VAL A 133 -9.66 14.49 0.30
C VAL A 133 -8.79 13.86 1.38
N TYR A 134 -7.50 14.14 1.37
CA TYR A 134 -6.56 13.71 2.41
C TYR A 134 -6.99 14.19 3.81
N LYS A 135 -7.30 15.48 3.98
CA LYS A 135 -7.68 16.06 5.27
C LYS A 135 -8.97 15.44 5.79
N VAL A 136 -9.94 15.19 4.90
CA VAL A 136 -11.19 14.50 5.23
C VAL A 136 -10.90 13.04 5.62
N SER A 137 -10.11 12.30 4.84
CA SER A 137 -9.72 10.92 5.16
C SER A 137 -9.01 10.80 6.51
N TYR A 138 -8.14 11.76 6.83
CA TYR A 138 -7.46 11.84 8.12
C TYR A 138 -8.45 12.13 9.26
N ALA A 139 -9.28 13.17 9.15
CA ALA A 139 -10.24 13.55 10.17
C ALA A 139 -11.29 12.45 10.44
N VAL A 140 -11.81 11.82 9.38
CA VAL A 140 -12.73 10.67 9.50
C VAL A 140 -12.07 9.50 10.23
N GLY A 141 -10.74 9.33 10.08
CA GLY A 141 -10.00 8.28 10.77
C GLY A 141 -9.71 8.56 12.25
N THR A 142 -9.59 9.83 12.65
CA THR A 142 -9.23 10.20 14.04
C THR A 142 -10.43 10.39 14.96
N ASP A 143 -11.56 10.87 14.44
CA ASP A 143 -12.63 11.41 15.29
C ASP A 143 -13.74 10.40 15.63
N GLY A 144 -13.58 9.13 15.26
CA GLY A 144 -14.57 8.07 15.49
C GLY A 144 -14.45 7.39 16.85
N PHE A 145 -15.04 7.95 17.92
CA PHE A 145 -14.87 7.39 19.27
C PHE A 145 -15.68 6.12 19.59
N GLU A 146 -16.66 5.70 18.76
CA GLU A 146 -17.42 4.44 18.98
C GLU A 146 -17.63 3.61 17.70
N LEU A 147 -17.61 4.26 16.53
CA LEU A 147 -17.57 3.63 15.19
C LEU A 147 -16.14 3.61 14.61
N GLY A 148 -15.14 3.77 15.47
CA GLY A 148 -13.75 4.07 15.11
C GLY A 148 -13.14 3.09 14.13
N ALA A 149 -13.31 1.78 14.32
CA ALA A 149 -12.73 0.79 13.42
C ALA A 149 -13.31 0.88 11.98
N ILE A 150 -14.62 1.10 11.85
CA ILE A 150 -15.29 1.20 10.56
C ILE A 150 -14.91 2.53 9.89
N LEU A 151 -14.99 3.65 10.61
CA LEU A 151 -14.61 4.96 10.07
C LEU A 151 -13.13 5.04 9.72
N LEU A 152 -12.27 4.47 10.56
CA LEU A 152 -10.83 4.32 10.28
C LEU A 152 -10.62 3.52 8.99
N SER A 153 -11.29 2.38 8.82
CA SER A 153 -11.16 1.58 7.59
C SER A 153 -11.61 2.34 6.34
N TYR A 154 -12.67 3.15 6.42
CA TYR A 154 -13.08 4.01 5.31
C TYR A 154 -12.08 5.14 5.02
N GLY A 155 -11.63 5.86 6.06
CA GLY A 155 -10.64 6.92 5.93
C GLY A 155 -9.34 6.40 5.32
N LEU A 156 -8.90 5.22 5.77
CA LEU A 156 -7.75 4.51 5.26
C LEU A 156 -7.93 4.08 3.80
N TYR A 157 -9.06 3.47 3.46
CA TYR A 157 -9.38 3.01 2.10
C TYR A 157 -9.35 4.17 1.09
N PHE A 158 -10.11 5.24 1.35
CA PHE A 158 -10.13 6.42 0.48
C PHE A 158 -8.80 7.17 0.50
N GLY A 159 -8.07 7.16 1.62
CA GLY A 159 -6.72 7.72 1.72
C GLY A 159 -5.74 7.00 0.80
N VAL A 160 -5.69 5.66 0.83
CA VAL A 160 -4.84 4.85 -0.05
C VAL A 160 -5.22 5.06 -1.51
N LEU A 161 -6.52 5.00 -1.83
CA LEU A 161 -6.99 5.17 -3.20
C LEU A 161 -6.61 6.56 -3.75
N SER A 162 -6.78 7.60 -2.95
CA SER A 162 -6.39 8.97 -3.31
C SER A 162 -4.89 9.07 -3.56
N ARG A 163 -4.08 8.40 -2.74
CA ARG A 163 -2.63 8.38 -2.89
C ARG A 163 -2.19 7.82 -4.25
N ASP A 164 -2.83 6.75 -4.72
CA ASP A 164 -2.55 6.17 -6.04
C ASP A 164 -3.01 7.10 -7.18
N PHE A 165 -4.20 7.70 -7.06
CA PHE A 165 -4.73 8.65 -8.06
C PHE A 165 -3.87 9.90 -8.21
N VAL A 166 -3.39 10.48 -7.11
CA VAL A 166 -2.48 11.64 -7.12
C VAL A 166 -1.24 11.37 -7.93
N GLU A 167 -0.61 10.21 -7.72
CA GLU A 167 0.63 9.84 -8.38
C GLU A 167 0.42 9.69 -9.89
N ILE A 168 -0.70 9.06 -10.29
CA ILE A 168 -1.10 8.96 -11.69
C ILE A 168 -1.39 10.34 -12.29
N CYS A 169 -2.15 11.19 -11.60
CA CYS A 169 -2.45 12.55 -12.08
C CYS A 169 -1.17 13.37 -12.26
N THR A 170 -0.24 13.28 -11.32
CA THR A 170 1.07 13.94 -11.36
C THR A 170 1.89 13.48 -12.57
N ASP A 171 1.96 12.17 -12.80
CA ASP A 171 2.62 11.57 -13.97
C ASP A 171 1.97 12.02 -15.30
N ARG A 172 0.63 12.07 -15.35
CA ARG A 172 -0.11 12.52 -16.53
C ARG A 172 0.15 13.99 -16.82
N MET A 173 0.03 14.86 -15.82
CA MET A 173 0.35 16.30 -15.97
C MET A 173 1.77 16.52 -16.50
N ALA A 174 2.76 15.83 -15.93
CA ALA A 174 4.14 15.90 -16.38
C ALA A 174 4.29 15.48 -17.86
N SER A 175 3.62 14.40 -18.26
CA SER A 175 3.64 13.92 -19.64
C SER A 175 2.92 14.86 -20.62
N THR A 176 1.86 15.53 -20.17
CA THR A 176 1.06 16.45 -20.98
C THR A 176 1.84 17.71 -21.35
N LEU A 177 2.66 18.21 -20.42
CA LEU A 177 3.48 19.41 -20.62
C LEU A 177 4.62 19.18 -21.61
N GLY A 178 5.11 17.95 -21.73
CA GLY A 178 6.11 17.54 -22.73
C GLY A 178 7.55 17.97 -22.41
N TYR A 179 7.77 18.62 -21.27
CA TYR A 179 9.10 18.90 -20.71
C TYR A 179 9.70 17.67 -20.02
N TYR A 180 8.86 16.74 -19.56
CA TYR A 180 9.30 15.50 -18.94
C TYR A 180 9.42 14.37 -19.97
N ASN A 181 10.64 13.85 -20.18
CA ASN A 181 10.88 12.64 -20.98
C ASN A 181 11.58 11.58 -20.13
N LYS A 182 11.18 10.31 -20.25
CA LYS A 182 11.79 9.22 -19.45
C LYS A 182 13.25 8.98 -19.83
N ASP A 183 13.59 9.22 -21.09
CA ASP A 183 14.90 8.90 -21.68
C ASP A 183 15.93 10.05 -21.60
N GLY A 184 15.66 11.04 -20.75
CA GLY A 184 16.64 12.06 -20.33
C GLY A 184 16.60 13.37 -21.12
N PHE A 185 16.29 13.35 -22.43
CA PHE A 185 16.19 14.58 -23.21
C PHE A 185 14.75 15.13 -23.29
N PRO A 186 14.48 16.35 -22.79
CA PRO A 186 13.16 16.97 -22.88
C PRO A 186 12.80 17.27 -24.33
N ARG A 187 11.53 17.06 -24.73
CA ARG A 187 11.09 17.31 -26.13
C ARG A 187 10.90 18.80 -26.44
N LYS A 188 10.87 19.65 -25.41
CA LYS A 188 10.70 21.09 -25.49
C LYS A 188 11.72 21.79 -24.61
N HIS A 189 12.31 22.87 -25.11
CA HIS A 189 13.18 23.73 -24.32
C HIS A 189 12.33 24.68 -23.46
N LEU A 190 12.60 24.75 -22.16
CA LEU A 190 11.90 25.64 -21.25
C LEU A 190 12.64 26.99 -21.20
N ARG A 191 11.90 28.10 -21.37
CA ARG A 191 12.49 29.44 -21.17
C ARG A 191 12.80 29.64 -19.68
N ALA A 192 13.88 30.36 -19.39
CA ALA A 192 14.11 30.88 -18.04
C ALA A 192 12.85 31.65 -17.59
N ASP A 193 12.42 31.44 -16.36
CA ASP A 193 11.23 32.05 -15.74
C ASP A 193 9.87 31.45 -16.07
N ILE A 194 9.75 30.31 -16.74
CA ILE A 194 8.46 29.59 -16.87
C ILE A 194 8.41 28.41 -15.90
N CYS A 195 7.35 28.32 -15.10
CA CYS A 195 7.10 27.18 -14.23
C CYS A 195 6.78 25.93 -15.07
N ALA A 196 7.61 24.89 -14.99
CA ALA A 196 7.45 23.68 -15.81
C ALA A 196 6.24 22.80 -15.41
N ILE A 197 5.50 23.16 -14.35
CA ILE A 197 4.35 22.42 -13.82
C ILE A 197 3.02 23.03 -14.33
N CYS A 198 2.88 24.36 -14.29
CA CYS A 198 1.67 25.05 -14.75
C CYS A 198 1.83 25.73 -16.13
N GLY A 199 3.07 25.88 -16.61
CA GLY A 199 3.35 26.50 -17.91
C GLY A 199 3.27 28.03 -17.92
N VAL A 200 3.14 28.69 -16.77
CA VAL A 200 3.04 30.16 -16.65
C VAL A 200 4.35 30.74 -16.12
N ALA A 201 4.60 32.01 -16.42
CA ALA A 201 5.74 32.76 -15.87
C ALA A 201 5.76 32.67 -14.33
N ALA A 202 6.90 32.25 -13.79
CA ALA A 202 7.18 32.22 -12.36
C ALA A 202 7.50 33.64 -11.87
N SER A 203 8.32 34.40 -12.59
CA SER A 203 8.69 35.77 -12.21
C SER A 203 7.69 36.81 -12.74
N ARG A 204 7.28 37.76 -11.90
CA ARG A 204 6.44 38.90 -12.29
C ARG A 204 7.34 40.00 -12.86
N ASN A 205 7.19 40.34 -14.14
CA ASN A 205 7.68 41.62 -14.63
C ASN A 205 6.87 42.72 -13.93
N ASN A 206 7.53 43.56 -13.14
CA ASN A 206 6.94 44.76 -12.53
C ASN A 206 6.60 45.77 -13.62
N THR A 207 5.44 45.63 -14.25
CA THR A 207 4.83 46.70 -15.06
C THR A 207 3.35 46.79 -14.71
N THR A 208 3.05 47.80 -13.91
CA THR A 208 1.80 48.58 -13.81
C THR A 208 0.50 47.79 -13.63
N ASN A 209 -0.01 47.76 -12.39
CA ASN A 209 -1.30 48.33 -11.99
C ASN A 209 -1.63 47.90 -10.55
N GLU A 210 -1.81 48.88 -9.66
CA GLU A 210 -1.91 48.73 -8.21
C GLU A 210 -3.28 48.22 -7.69
N ASN A 211 -4.14 47.62 -8.52
CA ASN A 211 -5.54 47.38 -8.13
C ASN A 211 -6.08 45.97 -8.33
N GLU A 212 -5.26 44.94 -8.09
CA GLU A 212 -5.78 43.60 -7.81
C GLU A 212 -5.09 43.03 -6.57
N LYS A 213 -5.88 42.77 -5.53
CA LYS A 213 -5.53 41.91 -4.39
C LYS A 213 -5.38 40.47 -4.89
N ASN A 214 -4.38 40.23 -5.72
CA ASN A 214 -4.11 38.93 -6.32
C ASN A 214 -2.97 38.25 -5.58
N ASP A 215 -3.27 37.06 -5.07
CA ASP A 215 -2.40 36.09 -4.40
C ASP A 215 -0.92 36.31 -4.70
N GLN A 216 -0.15 36.60 -3.64
CA GLN A 216 1.30 36.63 -3.71
C GLN A 216 1.77 35.22 -4.09
N ASN A 217 1.94 34.98 -5.39
CA ASN A 217 2.55 33.75 -5.92
C ASN A 217 4.02 33.75 -5.53
N HIS A 218 4.32 33.32 -4.29
CA HIS A 218 5.68 33.08 -3.85
C HIS A 218 6.38 32.19 -4.88
N VAL A 219 7.54 32.64 -5.36
CA VAL A 219 8.39 31.88 -6.26
C VAL A 219 9.41 31.11 -5.44
N PHE A 220 9.74 29.92 -5.91
CA PHE A 220 10.73 29.06 -5.28
C PHE A 220 11.74 28.61 -6.32
N GLN A 221 13.03 28.82 -6.02
CA GLN A 221 14.13 28.42 -6.89
C GLN A 221 14.80 27.18 -6.31
N LEU A 222 14.86 26.11 -7.10
CA LEU A 222 15.56 24.88 -6.73
C LEU A 222 17.10 25.06 -6.84
N ALA A 223 17.87 24.19 -6.18
CA ALA A 223 19.33 24.11 -6.32
C ALA A 223 19.80 23.96 -7.79
N CYS A 224 19.01 23.28 -8.62
CA CYS A 224 19.20 23.15 -10.07
C CYS A 224 18.93 24.45 -10.87
N LYS A 225 18.71 25.57 -10.19
CA LYS A 225 18.39 26.92 -10.70
C LYS A 225 17.06 27.08 -11.45
N HIS A 226 16.24 26.03 -11.54
CA HIS A 226 14.89 26.13 -12.10
C HIS A 226 13.93 26.79 -11.10
N VAL A 227 13.11 27.72 -11.60
CA VAL A 227 12.17 28.52 -10.80
C VAL A 227 10.75 28.01 -11.02
N PHE A 228 9.99 27.87 -9.93
CA PHE A 228 8.60 27.41 -9.92
C PHE A 228 7.74 28.30 -9.02
N HIS A 229 6.42 28.21 -9.15
CA HIS A 229 5.52 28.71 -8.10
C HIS A 229 5.61 27.78 -6.88
N ASP A 230 5.69 28.35 -5.68
CA ASP A 230 5.82 27.65 -4.40
C ASP A 230 4.73 26.57 -4.24
N GLU A 231 3.47 26.91 -4.52
CA GLU A 231 2.35 25.94 -4.47
C GLU A 231 2.51 24.79 -5.46
N CYS A 232 3.02 25.06 -6.67
CA CYS A 232 3.17 24.04 -7.71
C CYS A 232 4.27 23.05 -7.34
N ILE A 233 5.42 23.55 -6.89
CA ILE A 233 6.55 22.69 -6.53
C ILE A 233 6.29 21.95 -5.21
N ARG A 234 5.64 22.59 -4.22
CA ARG A 234 5.16 21.90 -3.01
C ARG A 234 4.15 20.82 -3.34
N GLY A 235 3.20 21.09 -4.23
CA GLY A 235 2.24 20.11 -4.74
C GLY A 235 2.93 18.90 -5.37
N TRP A 236 3.89 19.15 -6.24
CA TRP A 236 4.70 18.12 -6.89
C TRP A 236 5.50 17.26 -5.90
N CYS A 237 6.21 17.89 -4.96
CA CYS A 237 7.07 17.18 -4.02
C CYS A 237 6.32 16.51 -2.88
N LEU A 238 5.37 17.21 -2.24
CA LEU A 238 4.69 16.75 -1.03
C LEU A 238 3.48 15.87 -1.34
N ILE A 239 2.60 16.32 -2.25
CA ILE A 239 1.38 15.58 -2.60
C ILE A 239 1.70 14.53 -3.67
N GLY A 240 2.40 14.91 -4.73
CA GLY A 240 2.79 14.03 -5.84
C GLY A 240 3.86 12.98 -5.50
N LYS A 241 4.53 13.10 -4.35
CA LYS A 241 5.68 12.28 -3.91
C LYS A 241 6.78 12.22 -4.99
N LYS A 242 7.08 13.36 -5.61
CA LYS A 242 8.15 13.47 -6.60
C LYS A 242 9.31 14.28 -6.01
N ASP A 243 10.40 13.60 -5.69
CA ASP A 243 11.63 14.18 -5.10
C ASP A 243 12.64 14.63 -6.17
N ILE A 244 12.16 14.87 -7.39
CA ILE A 244 12.99 15.24 -8.54
C ILE A 244 12.44 16.50 -9.21
N CYS A 245 13.33 17.31 -9.77
CA CYS A 245 12.94 18.45 -10.59
C CYS A 245 12.15 17.97 -11.82
N PRO A 246 10.96 18.52 -12.10
CA PRO A 246 10.15 18.13 -13.27
C PRO A 246 10.87 18.29 -14.62
N TYR A 247 11.87 19.16 -14.68
CA TYR A 247 12.62 19.48 -15.90
C TYR A 247 13.95 18.71 -16.00
N CYS A 248 14.90 18.98 -15.10
CA CYS A 248 16.26 18.39 -15.18
C CYS A 248 16.43 17.07 -14.43
N LYS A 249 15.42 16.61 -13.68
CA LYS A 249 15.45 15.39 -12.84
C LYS A 249 16.52 15.36 -11.75
N GLU A 250 17.14 16.50 -11.45
CA GLU A 250 17.99 16.62 -10.29
C GLU A 250 17.16 16.40 -9.02
N LYS A 251 17.73 15.67 -8.05
CA LYS A 251 17.06 15.43 -6.77
C LYS A 251 16.88 16.74 -6.04
N VAL A 252 15.70 16.90 -5.45
CA VAL A 252 15.30 18.09 -4.71
C VAL A 252 15.39 17.81 -3.22
N ASP A 253 15.98 18.73 -2.44
CA ASP A 253 16.00 18.58 -0.98
C ASP A 253 14.60 18.85 -0.41
N LEU A 254 13.95 17.80 0.07
CA LEU A 254 12.60 17.87 0.64
C LEU A 254 12.56 18.61 1.98
N LYS A 255 13.71 18.83 2.64
CA LYS A 255 13.78 19.55 3.92
C LYS A 255 13.40 21.02 3.77
N GLU A 256 13.72 21.61 2.61
CA GLU A 256 13.45 23.02 2.34
C GLU A 256 11.94 23.34 2.29
N PHE A 257 11.11 22.34 1.94
CA PHE A 257 9.66 22.47 1.92
C PHE A 257 8.98 22.18 3.27
N LYS A 258 9.71 21.64 4.25
CA LYS A 258 9.18 21.32 5.60
C LYS A 258 9.26 22.55 6.49
N THR A 259 8.44 23.55 6.20
CA THR A 259 8.39 24.77 7.00
C THR A 259 7.65 24.55 8.32
N ASN A 260 6.68 23.61 8.36
CA ASN A 260 5.85 23.37 9.54
C ASN A 260 5.88 21.91 10.01
N PRO A 261 5.74 21.65 11.34
CA PRO A 261 5.61 20.28 11.87
C PRO A 261 4.47 19.47 11.25
N TRP A 262 3.40 20.16 10.84
CA TRP A 262 2.24 19.58 10.17
C TRP A 262 2.60 18.88 8.84
N ASP A 263 3.59 19.39 8.11
CA ASP A 263 4.06 18.77 6.86
C ASP A 263 4.72 17.40 7.13
N THR A 264 5.36 17.25 8.29
CA THR A 264 5.97 15.99 8.71
C THR A 264 4.92 14.96 9.12
N GLN A 265 3.88 15.40 9.84
CA GLN A 265 2.73 14.54 10.17
C GLN A 265 2.04 14.05 8.90
N GLN A 266 1.86 14.95 7.93
CA GLN A 266 1.30 14.59 6.63
C GLN A 266 2.18 13.53 5.93
N GLN A 267 3.49 13.71 5.86
CA GLN A 267 4.38 12.72 5.24
C GLN A 267 4.37 11.35 5.94
N LEU A 268 4.26 11.33 7.27
CA LEU A 268 4.17 10.07 8.03
C LEU A 268 2.88 9.32 7.68
N TYR A 269 1.74 10.01 7.62
CA TYR A 269 0.49 9.38 7.20
C TYR A 269 0.53 8.94 5.74
N LEU A 270 1.09 9.72 4.81
CA LEU A 270 1.29 9.26 3.42
C LEU A 270 2.16 7.99 3.37
N SER A 271 3.19 7.90 4.20
CA SER A 271 4.06 6.72 4.29
C SER A 271 3.32 5.52 4.92
N LEU A 272 2.48 5.77 5.92
CA LEU A 272 1.60 4.76 6.52
C LEU A 272 0.62 4.21 5.47
N LEU A 273 -0.03 5.08 4.69
CA LEU A 273 -0.92 4.67 3.60
C LEU A 273 -0.19 3.80 2.56
N ASP A 274 1.06 4.13 2.23
CA ASP A 274 1.86 3.32 1.32
C ASP A 274 2.13 1.91 1.87
N GLY A 275 2.38 1.78 3.18
CA GLY A 275 2.55 0.48 3.86
C GLY A 275 1.24 -0.30 3.95
N VAL A 276 0.14 0.38 4.30
CA VAL A 276 -1.19 -0.21 4.39
C VAL A 276 -1.66 -0.74 3.05
N ARG A 277 -1.45 0.02 1.97
CA ARG A 277 -1.73 -0.41 0.60
C ARG A 277 -1.12 -1.77 0.31
N TYR A 278 0.13 -1.96 0.72
CA TYR A 278 0.84 -3.21 0.55
C TYR A 278 0.17 -4.34 1.34
N LEU A 279 -0.15 -4.09 2.61
CA LEU A 279 -0.78 -5.07 3.49
C LEU A 279 -2.18 -5.48 2.98
N VAL A 280 -3.04 -4.51 2.69
CA VAL A 280 -4.45 -4.77 2.36
C VAL A 280 -4.60 -5.46 1.00
N VAL A 281 -3.81 -5.09 0.00
CA VAL A 281 -3.96 -5.65 -1.35
C VAL A 281 -3.21 -6.97 -1.51
N TRP A 282 -1.98 -7.07 -1.00
CA TRP A 282 -1.14 -8.25 -1.27
C TRP A 282 -1.36 -9.40 -0.29
N GLN A 283 -1.75 -9.15 0.96
CA GLN A 283 -1.98 -10.25 1.91
C GLN A 283 -3.09 -11.20 1.41
N PRO A 284 -4.29 -10.74 1.00
CA PRO A 284 -5.34 -11.64 0.50
C PRO A 284 -4.92 -12.38 -0.77
N VAL A 285 -4.18 -11.71 -1.67
CA VAL A 285 -3.68 -12.33 -2.92
C VAL A 285 -2.69 -13.44 -2.61
N ILE A 286 -1.77 -13.23 -1.67
CA ILE A 286 -0.80 -14.26 -1.26
C ILE A 286 -1.54 -15.45 -0.63
N PHE A 287 -2.46 -15.20 0.30
CA PHE A 287 -3.27 -16.28 0.90
C PHE A 287 -4.07 -17.06 -0.16
N ALA A 288 -4.68 -16.38 -1.13
CA ALA A 288 -5.44 -17.04 -2.19
C ALA A 288 -4.55 -17.91 -3.11
N ILE A 289 -3.36 -17.43 -3.49
CA ILE A 289 -2.41 -18.20 -4.30
C ILE A 289 -1.90 -19.42 -3.53
N VAL A 290 -1.61 -19.21 -2.26
CA VAL A 290 -1.16 -20.27 -1.36
C VAL A 290 -2.24 -21.33 -1.21
N GLN A 291 -3.50 -20.95 -0.95
CA GLN A 291 -4.62 -21.88 -0.86
C GLN A 291 -4.87 -22.62 -2.17
N LEU A 292 -4.74 -21.93 -3.32
CA LEU A 292 -4.78 -22.57 -4.63
C LEU A 292 -3.64 -23.58 -4.81
N ALA A 293 -2.43 -23.27 -4.34
CA ALA A 293 -1.32 -24.21 -4.38
C ALA A 293 -1.61 -25.45 -3.51
N TYR A 294 -2.15 -25.29 -2.30
CA TYR A 294 -2.58 -26.43 -1.47
C TYR A 294 -3.60 -27.32 -2.18
N ALA A 295 -4.64 -26.71 -2.78
CA ALA A 295 -5.65 -27.44 -3.55
C ALA A 295 -5.06 -28.17 -4.76
N LEU A 296 -4.09 -27.56 -5.47
CA LEU A 296 -3.42 -28.19 -6.61
C LEU A 296 -2.48 -29.33 -6.23
N PHE A 297 -1.77 -29.20 -5.10
CA PHE A 297 -0.87 -30.24 -4.60
C PHE A 297 -1.58 -31.33 -3.79
N GLY A 298 -2.89 -31.19 -3.53
CA GLY A 298 -3.67 -32.16 -2.78
C GLY A 298 -3.23 -32.31 -1.32
N LEU A 299 -2.57 -31.29 -0.77
CA LEU A 299 -2.28 -31.19 0.67
C LEU A 299 -3.51 -30.53 1.34
N GLU A 300 -4.61 -31.27 1.43
CA GLU A 300 -5.76 -30.93 2.27
C GLU A 300 -5.63 -31.59 3.65
#